data_AF-W4V8F6-F1
#
_entry.id   AF-W4V8F6-F1
#
_cell.length_a   1.000
_cell.length_b   1.000
_cell.length_c   1.000
_cell.angle_alpha   90.00
_cell.angle_beta   90.00
_cell.angle_gamma   90.00
#
_symmetry.space_group_name_H-M   'P 1'
#
loop_
_entity.id
_entity.type
_entity.pdbx_description
1 polymer ?
#
loop_
_entity_poly.entity_id
_entity_poly.type
_entity_poly.pdbx_seq_one_letter_code
_entity_poly.pdbx_strand_id
1 'polypeptide(L)'
;MAESRIESGVIISAEENISIMINEEDHLRIQCLSAGLQLDDTWNLCNKIDNLLEESIDYAFDEKFGYLTCCPTNLGTGIRTSVMLHLPALTMTGYIKGILEICSKLGIAVRGLYGENSEASGNMYQISNQVTLGLTEGEIISNINNIAKQIIDQERALRKQLYKQNSFRFEDRIFRSLGLLSNARIISSEEGLKLLSDVRLGVDMGIITDIDIRKLNEIQLLVQPANLQESVGRPLNPEERDIKRAETIRNRLK
;
A
#
# COMPACT_ATOMS: atom_id res chain seq x y z
N MET A 1 12.83 -5.24 -14.17
CA MET A 1 13.03 -4.22 -15.22
C MET A 1 14.49 -3.82 -15.39
N ALA A 2 15.23 -3.40 -14.35
CA ALA A 2 16.61 -2.90 -14.49
C ALA A 2 17.63 -3.89 -15.10
N GLU A 3 17.37 -5.20 -15.03
CA GLU A 3 18.23 -6.26 -15.61
C GLU A 3 17.55 -7.04 -16.75
N SER A 4 16.36 -6.59 -17.20
CA SER A 4 15.66 -7.25 -18.32
C SER A 4 16.41 -7.04 -19.63
N ARG A 5 16.53 -8.09 -20.45
CA ARG A 5 17.08 -8.00 -21.81
C ARG A 5 16.03 -7.54 -22.85
N ILE A 6 14.79 -7.35 -22.41
CA ILE A 6 13.68 -6.92 -23.25
C ILE A 6 13.57 -5.41 -23.12
N GLU A 7 13.40 -4.71 -24.24
CA GLU A 7 13.11 -3.28 -24.25
C GLU A 7 11.75 -3.05 -23.54
N SER A 8 11.79 -2.44 -22.36
CA SER A 8 10.62 -2.13 -21.55
C SER A 8 10.38 -0.63 -21.50
N GLY A 9 9.12 -0.23 -21.34
CA GLY A 9 8.72 1.16 -21.24
C GLY A 9 7.74 1.41 -20.11
N VAL A 10 7.63 2.67 -19.68
CA VAL A 10 6.57 3.12 -18.79
C VAL A 10 6.07 4.48 -19.25
N ILE A 11 4.75 4.62 -19.35
CA ILE A 11 4.08 5.90 -19.60
C ILE A 11 3.46 6.33 -18.28
N ILE A 12 3.86 7.49 -17.76
CA ILE A 12 3.36 8.03 -16.49
C ILE A 12 2.65 9.35 -16.79
N SER A 13 1.41 9.46 -16.32
CA SER A 13 0.65 10.74 -16.36
C SER A 13 1.32 11.83 -15.53
N ALA A 14 1.05 13.10 -15.85
CA ALA A 14 1.62 14.23 -15.11
C ALA A 14 1.18 14.25 -13.63
N GLU A 15 -0.01 13.74 -13.33
CA GLU A 15 -0.57 13.61 -11.99
C GLU A 15 -0.10 12.34 -11.25
N GLU A 16 0.73 11.51 -11.89
CA GLU A 16 1.27 10.24 -11.37
C GLU A 16 0.21 9.23 -10.89
N ASN A 17 -1.05 9.41 -11.30
CA ASN A 17 -2.17 8.53 -10.93
C ASN A 17 -2.46 7.46 -11.99
N ILE A 18 -1.87 7.58 -13.19
CA ILE A 18 -1.90 6.59 -14.26
C ILE A 18 -0.46 6.18 -14.60
N SER A 19 -0.23 4.88 -14.69
CA SER A 19 1.00 4.27 -15.20
C SER A 19 0.66 3.14 -16.16
N ILE A 20 1.23 3.15 -17.37
CA ILE A 20 1.09 2.07 -18.36
C ILE A 20 2.48 1.47 -18.57
N MET A 21 2.67 0.24 -18.10
CA MET A 21 3.92 -0.49 -18.27
C MET A 21 3.87 -1.33 -19.54
N ILE A 22 4.97 -1.30 -20.29
CA ILE A 22 5.13 -1.99 -21.58
C ILE A 22 6.26 -3.02 -21.43
N ASN A 23 5.99 -4.25 -21.86
CA ASN A 23 6.91 -5.39 -21.78
C ASN A 23 7.39 -5.65 -20.33
N GLU A 24 6.43 -5.86 -19.44
CA GLU A 24 6.67 -6.34 -18.07
C GLU A 24 6.56 -7.88 -18.04
N GLU A 25 5.69 -8.45 -17.20
CA GLU A 25 5.35 -9.88 -17.27
C GLU A 25 4.45 -10.15 -18.49
N ASP A 26 3.55 -9.21 -18.79
CA ASP A 26 2.72 -9.15 -19.99
C ASP A 26 3.15 -7.96 -20.87
N HIS A 27 2.69 -7.94 -22.13
CA HIS A 27 3.00 -6.85 -23.07
C HIS A 27 2.52 -5.49 -22.58
N LEU A 28 1.38 -5.46 -21.90
CA LEU A 28 0.71 -4.25 -21.44
C LEU A 28 0.19 -4.44 -20.03
N ARG A 29 0.43 -3.45 -19.17
CA ARG A 29 -0.17 -3.39 -17.84
C ARG A 29 -0.58 -1.97 -17.52
N ILE A 30 -1.89 -1.75 -17.51
CA ILE A 30 -2.52 -0.46 -17.18
C ILE A 30 -2.73 -0.41 -15.68
N GLN A 31 -2.27 0.67 -15.04
CA GLN A 31 -2.42 0.91 -13.62
C GLN A 31 -3.02 2.29 -13.39
N CYS A 32 -4.13 2.33 -12.66
CA CYS A 32 -4.70 3.56 -12.12
C CYS A 32 -4.65 3.53 -10.60
N LEU A 33 -4.37 4.68 -9.99
CA LEU A 33 -4.24 4.87 -8.55
C LEU A 33 -5.15 6.03 -8.12
N SER A 34 -5.71 5.93 -6.92
CA SER A 34 -6.47 7.01 -6.30
C SER A 34 -6.30 6.98 -4.78
N ALA A 35 -6.43 8.15 -4.16
CA ALA A 35 -6.32 8.28 -2.72
C ALA A 35 -7.62 7.86 -2.01
N GLY A 36 -7.50 7.09 -0.93
CA GLY A 36 -8.65 6.57 -0.20
C GLY A 36 -9.34 5.40 -0.92
N LEU A 37 -10.58 5.11 -0.50
CA LEU A 37 -11.36 4.01 -1.06
C LEU A 37 -12.24 4.52 -2.22
N GLN A 38 -11.66 4.60 -3.42
CA GLN A 38 -12.30 5.12 -4.64
C GLN A 38 -12.22 4.11 -5.80
N LEU A 39 -12.47 2.82 -5.51
CA LEU A 39 -12.27 1.76 -6.49
C LEU A 39 -13.14 1.92 -7.74
N ASP A 40 -14.39 2.38 -7.58
CA ASP A 40 -15.31 2.55 -8.71
C ASP A 40 -14.82 3.65 -9.68
N ASP A 41 -14.38 4.79 -9.15
CA ASP A 41 -13.83 5.89 -9.95
C ASP A 41 -12.48 5.51 -10.59
N THR A 42 -11.63 4.80 -9.83
CA THR A 42 -10.34 4.29 -10.32
C THR A 42 -10.54 3.29 -11.46
N TRP A 43 -11.54 2.41 -11.33
CA TRP A 43 -11.91 1.47 -12.37
C TRP A 43 -12.44 2.19 -13.60
N ASN A 44 -13.34 3.15 -13.46
CA ASN A 44 -13.86 3.92 -14.58
C ASN A 44 -12.75 4.63 -15.36
N LEU A 45 -11.72 5.14 -14.68
CA LEU A 45 -10.54 5.71 -15.34
C LEU A 45 -9.73 4.64 -16.08
N CYS A 46 -9.46 3.51 -15.44
CA CYS A 46 -8.69 2.41 -16.02
C CYS A 46 -9.38 1.82 -17.25
N ASN A 47 -10.69 1.55 -17.17
CA ASN A 47 -11.50 1.00 -18.25
C ASN A 47 -11.60 1.97 -19.45
N LYS A 48 -11.61 3.29 -19.21
CA LYS A 48 -11.54 4.28 -20.29
C LYS A 48 -10.21 4.20 -21.04
N ILE A 49 -9.10 4.06 -20.32
CA ILE A 49 -7.78 3.91 -20.93
C ILE A 49 -7.71 2.61 -21.72
N ASP A 50 -8.22 1.52 -21.14
CA ASP A 50 -8.25 0.20 -21.78
C ASP A 50 -9.00 0.22 -23.11
N ASN A 51 -10.24 0.74 -23.11
CA ASN A 51 -11.04 0.90 -24.33
C ASN A 51 -10.33 1.76 -25.40
N LEU A 52 -9.67 2.84 -25.00
CA LEU A 52 -8.94 3.72 -25.94
C LEU A 52 -7.73 3.03 -26.57
N LEU A 53 -7.07 2.13 -25.84
CA LEU A 53 -5.96 1.36 -26.36
C LEU A 53 -6.44 0.24 -27.29
N GLU A 54 -7.55 -0.41 -26.94
CA GLU A 54 -8.18 -1.47 -27.75
C GLU A 54 -8.63 -0.95 -29.13
N GLU A 55 -8.95 0.34 -29.28
CA GLU A 55 -9.24 0.95 -30.59
C GLU A 55 -8.05 0.87 -31.58
N SER A 56 -6.82 0.72 -31.08
CA SER A 56 -5.59 0.73 -31.88
C SER A 56 -4.75 -0.54 -31.76
N ILE A 57 -5.06 -1.42 -30.81
CA ILE A 57 -4.26 -2.60 -30.46
C ILE A 57 -5.19 -3.79 -30.25
N ASP A 58 -4.94 -4.87 -30.97
CA ASP A 58 -5.65 -6.13 -30.74
C ASP A 58 -5.09 -6.84 -29.50
N TYR A 59 -5.93 -7.07 -28.50
CA TYR A 59 -5.57 -7.87 -27.33
C TYR A 59 -5.64 -9.36 -27.62
N ALA A 60 -4.72 -10.12 -27.00
CA ALA A 60 -4.77 -11.56 -27.04
C ALA A 60 -5.93 -12.05 -26.17
N PHE A 61 -7.04 -12.41 -26.80
CA PHE A 61 -8.27 -12.81 -26.13
C PHE A 61 -8.80 -14.15 -26.65
N ASP A 62 -9.29 -14.98 -25.75
CA ASP A 62 -9.96 -16.24 -26.06
C ASP A 62 -11.38 -16.23 -25.47
N GLU A 63 -12.38 -16.69 -26.23
CA GLU A 63 -13.79 -16.65 -25.80
C GLU A 63 -14.08 -17.42 -24.50
N LYS A 64 -13.28 -18.45 -24.20
CA LYS A 64 -13.43 -19.27 -23.00
C LYS A 64 -12.53 -18.81 -21.86
N PHE A 65 -11.32 -18.36 -22.17
CA PHE A 65 -10.29 -18.05 -21.17
C PHE A 65 -10.11 -16.55 -20.90
N GLY A 66 -10.76 -15.67 -21.64
CA GLY A 66 -10.63 -14.22 -21.52
C GLY A 66 -9.30 -13.70 -22.06
N TYR A 67 -8.78 -12.64 -21.45
CA TYR A 67 -7.48 -12.09 -21.78
C TYR A 67 -6.37 -13.09 -21.43
N LEU A 68 -5.56 -13.41 -22.44
CA LEU A 68 -4.43 -14.32 -22.34
C LEU A 68 -3.23 -13.57 -21.75
N THR A 69 -2.57 -14.22 -20.79
CA THR A 69 -1.49 -13.64 -19.98
C THR A 69 -0.46 -14.71 -19.68
N CYS A 70 0.79 -14.29 -19.49
CA CYS A 70 1.88 -15.14 -19.02
C CYS A 70 1.65 -15.63 -17.58
N CYS A 71 0.88 -14.87 -16.79
CA CYS A 71 0.65 -15.13 -15.37
C CYS A 71 -0.66 -15.89 -15.15
N PRO A 72 -0.63 -17.14 -14.65
CA PRO A 72 -1.87 -17.89 -14.39
C PRO A 72 -2.84 -17.20 -13.43
N THR A 73 -2.36 -16.30 -12.56
CA THR A 73 -3.21 -15.56 -11.62
C THR A 73 -3.97 -14.39 -12.25
N ASN A 74 -3.62 -13.99 -13.48
CA ASN A 74 -4.30 -12.90 -14.19
C ASN A 74 -5.28 -13.41 -15.26
N LEU A 75 -5.34 -14.72 -15.52
CA LEU A 75 -6.19 -15.31 -16.59
C LEU A 75 -7.67 -14.94 -16.42
N GLY A 76 -8.37 -14.64 -17.52
CA GLY A 76 -9.76 -14.21 -17.50
C GLY A 76 -9.87 -12.71 -17.71
N THR A 77 -10.24 -11.98 -16.67
CA THR A 77 -10.40 -10.51 -16.74
C THR A 77 -9.09 -9.73 -16.80
N GLY A 78 -7.93 -10.33 -16.45
CA GLY A 78 -6.67 -9.59 -16.36
C GLY A 78 -6.59 -8.60 -15.18
N ILE A 79 -7.69 -8.38 -14.45
CA ILE A 79 -7.79 -7.30 -13.47
C ILE A 79 -7.16 -7.68 -12.13
N ARG A 80 -6.40 -6.75 -11.58
CA ARG A 80 -5.98 -6.78 -10.18
C ARG A 80 -6.46 -5.54 -9.44
N THR A 81 -7.51 -5.71 -8.66
CA THR A 81 -8.04 -4.67 -7.79
C THR A 81 -7.38 -4.77 -6.42
N SER A 82 -6.87 -3.66 -5.88
CA SER A 82 -6.27 -3.65 -4.55
C SER A 82 -6.53 -2.38 -3.76
N VAL A 83 -6.57 -2.51 -2.44
CA VAL A 83 -6.68 -1.39 -1.49
C VAL A 83 -5.56 -1.50 -0.47
N MET A 84 -4.90 -0.39 -0.18
CA MET A 84 -3.93 -0.27 0.91
C MET A 84 -4.60 0.29 2.15
N LEU A 85 -4.51 -0.43 3.27
CA LEU A 85 -5.13 -0.07 4.55
C LEU A 85 -4.08 0.02 5.65
N HIS A 86 -4.22 1.05 6.49
CA HIS A 86 -3.45 1.21 7.72
C HIS A 86 -4.27 0.65 8.89
N LEU A 87 -3.86 -0.50 9.43
CA LEU A 87 -4.63 -1.30 10.40
C LEU A 87 -3.93 -1.47 11.77
N PRO A 88 -3.47 -0.38 12.42
CA PRO A 88 -2.71 -0.48 13.66
C PRO A 88 -3.52 -1.05 14.83
N ALA A 89 -4.82 -0.75 14.96
CA ALA A 89 -5.61 -1.25 16.09
C ALA A 89 -5.86 -2.75 15.99
N LEU A 90 -6.22 -3.25 14.79
CA LEU A 90 -6.35 -4.69 14.51
C LEU A 90 -5.04 -5.44 14.78
N THR A 91 -3.89 -4.84 14.44
CA THR A 91 -2.59 -5.45 14.74
C THR A 91 -2.28 -5.44 16.23
N MET A 92 -2.52 -4.32 16.92
CA MET A 92 -2.29 -4.18 18.35
C MET A 92 -3.11 -5.15 19.20
N THR A 93 -4.34 -5.46 18.80
CA THR A 93 -5.21 -6.44 19.49
C THR A 93 -4.96 -7.89 19.05
N GLY A 94 -4.16 -8.11 18.01
CA GLY A 94 -3.91 -9.42 17.42
C GLY A 94 -5.05 -9.95 16.53
N TYR A 95 -6.14 -9.18 16.37
CA TYR A 95 -7.30 -9.57 15.55
C TYR A 95 -7.00 -9.62 14.06
N ILE A 96 -5.92 -8.98 13.61
CA ILE A 96 -5.48 -9.05 12.21
C ILE A 96 -5.33 -10.50 11.70
N LYS A 97 -4.89 -11.45 12.55
CA LYS A 97 -4.74 -12.86 12.14
C LYS A 97 -6.05 -13.49 11.67
N GLY A 98 -7.14 -13.23 12.39
CA GLY A 98 -8.47 -13.72 11.98
C GLY A 98 -8.94 -13.10 10.66
N ILE A 99 -8.62 -11.82 10.43
CA ILE A 99 -8.92 -11.15 9.15
C ILE A 99 -8.16 -11.78 7.99
N LEU A 100 -6.88 -12.09 8.18
CA LEU A 100 -6.05 -12.77 7.16
C LEU A 100 -6.64 -14.15 6.81
N GLU A 101 -7.04 -14.94 7.81
CA GLU A 101 -7.63 -16.26 7.61
C GLU A 101 -8.97 -16.19 6.86
N ILE A 102 -9.83 -15.22 7.19
CA ILE A 102 -11.11 -15.02 6.51
C ILE A 102 -10.88 -14.58 5.06
N CYS A 103 -9.98 -13.61 4.82
CA CYS A 103 -9.67 -13.16 3.47
C CYS A 103 -9.15 -14.29 2.58
N SER A 104 -8.25 -15.12 3.11
CA SER A 104 -7.72 -16.28 2.40
C SER A 104 -8.82 -17.25 1.95
N LYS A 105 -9.80 -17.55 2.83
CA LYS A 105 -10.95 -18.40 2.51
C LYS A 105 -11.88 -17.81 1.44
N LEU A 106 -11.88 -16.48 1.28
CA LEU A 106 -12.68 -15.75 0.30
C LEU A 106 -11.94 -15.51 -1.02
N GLY A 107 -10.75 -16.10 -1.22
CA GLY A 107 -9.95 -15.89 -2.44
C GLY A 107 -9.33 -14.49 -2.51
N ILE A 108 -9.01 -13.90 -1.36
CA ILE A 108 -8.43 -12.56 -1.25
C ILE A 108 -7.03 -12.67 -0.67
N ALA A 109 -6.07 -12.12 -1.40
CA ALA A 109 -4.70 -11.98 -0.96
C ALA A 109 -4.61 -10.79 -0.02
N VAL A 110 -4.03 -11.01 1.16
CA VAL A 110 -3.60 -9.94 2.05
C VAL A 110 -2.09 -10.05 2.26
N ARG A 111 -1.37 -8.95 2.06
CA ARG A 111 0.09 -8.88 2.20
C ARG A 111 0.50 -7.61 2.94
N GLY A 112 1.57 -7.69 3.74
CA GLY A 112 2.20 -6.48 4.29
C GLY A 112 2.86 -5.66 3.18
N LEU A 113 2.77 -4.34 3.26
CA LEU A 113 3.42 -3.45 2.28
C LEU A 113 4.94 -3.36 2.48
N TYR A 114 5.38 -3.45 3.73
CA TYR A 114 6.78 -3.43 4.11
C TYR A 114 7.07 -4.60 5.05
N GLY A 115 8.22 -5.24 4.87
CA GLY A 115 8.64 -6.42 5.64
C GLY A 115 8.95 -7.62 4.73
N GLU A 116 9.59 -8.63 5.30
CA GLU A 116 9.74 -9.94 4.67
C GLU A 116 8.64 -10.88 5.19
N ASN A 117 8.13 -11.78 4.33
CA ASN A 117 7.02 -12.69 4.65
C ASN A 117 5.70 -11.96 4.99
N SER A 118 4.87 -12.56 5.85
CA SER A 118 3.54 -12.06 6.25
C SER A 118 3.59 -10.92 7.28
N GLU A 119 4.78 -10.45 7.67
CA GLU A 119 4.92 -9.32 8.58
C GLU A 119 4.67 -8.00 7.85
N ALA A 120 3.82 -7.15 8.42
CA ALA A 120 3.45 -5.85 7.86
C ALA A 120 4.05 -4.74 8.73
N SER A 121 5.34 -4.47 8.56
CA SER A 121 6.01 -3.37 9.23
C SER A 121 5.27 -2.06 8.95
N GLY A 122 4.98 -1.31 10.00
CA GLY A 122 4.18 -0.09 9.91
C GLY A 122 2.66 -0.31 9.81
N ASN A 123 2.17 -1.53 10.01
CA ASN A 123 0.73 -1.87 10.00
C ASN A 123 0.03 -1.50 8.69
N MET A 124 0.75 -1.53 7.57
CA MET A 124 0.23 -1.27 6.23
C MET A 124 -0.02 -2.59 5.51
N TYR A 125 -1.27 -2.83 5.13
CA TYR A 125 -1.72 -4.06 4.48
C TYR A 125 -2.29 -3.74 3.11
N GLN A 126 -1.92 -4.52 2.10
CA GLN A 126 -2.57 -4.53 0.81
C GLN A 126 -3.56 -5.71 0.75
N ILE A 127 -4.80 -5.41 0.40
CA ILE A 127 -5.86 -6.39 0.15
C ILE A 127 -6.13 -6.40 -1.35
N SER A 128 -6.14 -7.58 -1.98
CA SER A 128 -6.35 -7.72 -3.43
C SER A 128 -7.04 -9.03 -3.80
N ASN A 129 -7.73 -9.06 -4.94
CA ASN A 129 -8.31 -10.30 -5.45
C ASN A 129 -7.23 -11.30 -5.86
N GLN A 130 -7.50 -12.60 -5.67
CA GLN A 130 -6.71 -13.68 -6.29
C GLN A 130 -7.46 -14.32 -7.46
N VAL A 131 -8.79 -14.22 -7.46
CA VAL A 131 -9.64 -14.79 -8.50
C VAL A 131 -9.90 -13.72 -9.56
N THR A 132 -9.68 -14.10 -10.81
CA THR A 132 -9.77 -13.25 -12.02
C THR A 132 -10.57 -13.94 -13.13
N LEU A 133 -10.59 -15.27 -13.17
CA LEU A 133 -11.38 -16.07 -14.09
C LEU A 133 -12.74 -16.46 -13.50
N GLY A 134 -13.80 -16.35 -14.31
CA GLY A 134 -15.16 -16.77 -13.95
C GLY A 134 -15.96 -15.76 -13.13
N LEU A 135 -15.42 -14.56 -12.93
CA LEU A 135 -16.10 -13.40 -12.35
C LEU A 135 -15.94 -12.22 -13.30
N THR A 136 -16.90 -11.30 -13.29
CA THR A 136 -16.77 -10.02 -13.98
C THR A 136 -15.89 -9.05 -13.18
N GLU A 137 -15.30 -8.07 -13.86
CA GLU A 137 -14.49 -7.00 -13.23
C GLU A 137 -15.31 -6.26 -12.17
N GLY A 138 -16.58 -5.96 -12.47
CA GLY A 138 -17.50 -5.31 -11.55
C GLY A 138 -17.77 -6.11 -10.28
N GLU A 139 -17.92 -7.43 -10.38
CA GLU A 139 -18.05 -8.31 -9.21
C GLU A 139 -16.78 -8.34 -8.37
N ILE A 140 -15.61 -8.44 -9.02
CA ILE A 140 -14.30 -8.41 -8.35
C ILE A 140 -14.13 -7.09 -7.56
N ILE A 141 -14.41 -5.95 -8.21
CA ILE A 141 -14.30 -4.63 -7.60
C ILE A 141 -15.27 -4.49 -6.43
N SER A 142 -16.54 -4.87 -6.62
CA SER A 142 -17.56 -4.82 -5.58
C SER A 142 -17.16 -5.67 -4.36
N ASN A 143 -16.63 -6.88 -4.58
CA ASN A 143 -16.18 -7.77 -3.52
C ASN A 143 -15.04 -7.14 -2.70
N ILE A 144 -14.00 -6.61 -3.36
CA ILE A 144 -12.89 -5.95 -2.66
C ILE A 144 -13.37 -4.69 -1.92
N ASN A 145 -14.25 -3.89 -2.53
CA ASN A 145 -14.80 -2.69 -1.91
C ASN A 145 -15.58 -3.02 -0.63
N ASN A 146 -16.44 -4.04 -0.67
CA ASN A 146 -17.25 -4.46 0.47
C ASN A 146 -16.39 -4.98 1.64
N ILE A 147 -15.37 -5.78 1.33
CA ILE A 147 -14.47 -6.34 2.35
C ILE A 147 -13.57 -5.27 2.95
N ALA A 148 -13.05 -4.36 2.11
CA ALA A 148 -12.31 -3.20 2.59
C ALA A 148 -13.15 -2.36 3.55
N LYS A 149 -14.42 -2.07 3.22
CA LYS A 149 -15.35 -1.33 4.11
C LYS A 149 -15.54 -2.01 5.46
N GLN A 150 -15.77 -3.32 5.49
CA GLN A 150 -15.92 -4.07 6.74
C GLN A 150 -14.66 -4.00 7.62
N ILE A 151 -13.48 -4.15 7.01
CA ILE A 151 -12.21 -4.07 7.73
C ILE A 151 -11.97 -2.65 8.27
N ILE A 152 -12.28 -1.62 7.47
CA ILE A 152 -12.20 -0.21 7.87
C ILE A 152 -13.10 0.06 9.09
N ASP A 153 -14.34 -0.44 9.08
CA ASP A 153 -15.29 -0.22 10.17
C ASP A 153 -14.83 -0.91 11.47
N GLN A 154 -14.29 -2.13 11.36
CA GLN A 154 -13.71 -2.85 12.51
C GLN A 154 -12.48 -2.12 13.08
N GLU A 155 -11.56 -1.68 12.22
CA GLU A 155 -10.38 -0.89 12.63
C GLU A 155 -10.81 0.39 13.35
N ARG A 156 -11.76 1.15 12.79
CA ARG A 156 -12.28 2.38 13.40
C ARG A 156 -12.95 2.13 14.75
N ALA A 157 -13.71 1.04 14.89
CA ALA A 157 -14.33 0.67 16.15
C ALA A 157 -13.27 0.34 17.22
N LEU A 158 -12.24 -0.43 16.84
CA LEU A 158 -11.15 -0.79 17.75
C LEU A 158 -10.30 0.41 18.17
N ARG A 159 -9.98 1.34 17.25
CA ARG A 159 -9.29 2.60 17.59
C ARG A 159 -10.04 3.35 18.69
N LYS A 160 -11.36 3.52 18.54
CA LYS A 160 -12.21 4.19 19.55
C LYS A 160 -12.26 3.42 20.86
N GLN A 161 -12.34 2.09 20.81
CA GLN A 161 -12.37 1.25 22.00
C GLN A 161 -11.05 1.35 22.78
N LEU A 162 -9.91 1.22 22.11
CA LEU A 162 -8.58 1.31 22.72
C LEU A 162 -8.37 2.66 23.40
N TYR A 163 -8.79 3.75 22.75
CA TYR A 163 -8.72 5.09 23.32
C TYR A 163 -9.63 5.25 24.55
N LYS A 164 -10.87 4.74 24.50
CA LYS A 164 -11.80 4.77 25.64
C LYS A 164 -11.33 3.95 26.84
N GLN A 165 -10.65 2.83 26.61
CA GLN A 165 -10.15 1.96 27.68
C GLN A 165 -9.07 2.65 28.52
N ASN A 166 -8.13 3.36 27.88
CA ASN A 166 -7.11 4.14 28.59
C ASN A 166 -6.49 5.20 27.66
N SER A 167 -7.12 6.39 27.63
CA SER A 167 -6.69 7.49 26.74
C SER A 167 -5.26 7.92 27.02
N PHE A 168 -4.89 8.12 28.30
CA PHE A 168 -3.55 8.55 28.69
C PHE A 168 -2.47 7.58 28.22
N ARG A 169 -2.67 6.27 28.36
CA ARG A 169 -1.69 5.26 27.89
C ARG A 169 -1.62 5.22 26.37
N PHE A 170 -2.75 5.42 25.69
CA PHE A 170 -2.82 5.45 24.24
C PHE A 170 -2.08 6.67 23.67
N GLU A 171 -2.33 7.85 24.23
CA GLU A 171 -1.64 9.10 23.89
C GLU A 171 -0.14 9.04 24.24
N ASP A 172 0.23 8.54 25.43
CA ASP A 172 1.65 8.39 25.82
C ASP A 172 2.42 7.54 24.81
N ARG A 173 1.84 6.43 24.32
CA ARG A 173 2.46 5.63 23.27
C ARG A 173 2.70 6.44 22.00
N ILE A 174 1.69 7.17 21.53
CA ILE A 174 1.78 7.99 20.31
C ILE A 174 2.86 9.06 20.46
N PHE A 175 2.85 9.81 21.57
CA PHE A 175 3.81 10.88 21.82
C PHE A 175 5.23 10.37 22.08
N ARG A 176 5.39 9.18 22.68
CA ARG A 176 6.71 8.51 22.73
C ARG A 176 7.25 8.22 21.34
N SER A 177 6.41 7.69 20.46
CA SER A 177 6.80 7.41 19.08
C SER A 177 7.17 8.70 18.33
N LEU A 178 6.39 9.78 18.50
CA LEU A 178 6.73 11.09 17.97
C LEU A 178 8.04 11.65 18.54
N GLY A 179 8.24 11.53 19.85
CA GLY A 179 9.44 11.98 20.55
C GLY A 179 10.70 11.27 20.06
N LEU A 180 10.63 9.95 19.85
CA LEU A 180 11.72 9.16 19.28
C LEU A 180 12.02 9.58 17.84
N LEU A 181 11.01 9.66 16.97
CA LEU A 181 11.19 10.09 15.59
C LEU A 181 11.80 11.50 15.49
N SER A 182 11.43 12.40 16.40
CA SER A 182 11.90 13.79 16.42
C SER A 182 13.33 13.95 16.96
N ASN A 183 13.85 12.98 17.71
CA ASN A 183 15.10 13.16 18.46
C ASN A 183 16.15 12.06 18.24
N ALA A 184 15.77 10.82 17.96
CA ALA A 184 16.70 9.69 17.83
C ALA A 184 17.75 9.95 16.76
N ARG A 185 18.96 9.39 16.93
CA ARG A 185 20.09 9.53 16.01
C ARG A 185 20.34 8.33 15.12
N ILE A 186 19.76 7.19 15.49
CA ILE A 186 19.83 5.91 14.78
C ILE A 186 18.42 5.32 14.87
N ILE A 187 17.83 4.96 13.72
CA ILE A 187 16.51 4.32 13.64
C ILE A 187 16.59 3.25 12.53
N SER A 188 16.30 2.00 12.88
CA SER A 188 16.23 0.90 11.89
C SER A 188 15.00 1.04 10.99
N SER A 189 14.96 0.32 9.86
CA SER A 189 13.78 0.34 8.97
C SER A 189 12.50 -0.10 9.69
N GLU A 190 12.57 -1.21 10.45
CA GLU A 190 11.43 -1.79 11.15
C GLU A 190 10.92 -0.87 12.25
N GLU A 191 11.83 -0.34 13.07
CA GLU A 191 11.51 0.61 14.13
C GLU A 191 10.90 1.88 13.53
N GLY A 192 11.53 2.46 12.51
CA GLY A 192 11.04 3.68 11.86
C GLY A 192 9.61 3.53 11.34
N LEU A 193 9.31 2.43 10.65
CA LEU A 193 7.96 2.16 10.15
C LEU A 193 6.94 1.97 11.28
N LYS A 194 7.31 1.28 12.36
CA LYS A 194 6.45 1.09 13.53
C LYS A 194 6.14 2.42 14.23
N LEU A 195 7.15 3.26 14.46
CA LEU A 195 6.98 4.57 15.08
C LEU A 195 6.15 5.50 14.18
N LEU A 196 6.39 5.51 12.87
CA LEU A 196 5.60 6.28 11.91
C LEU A 196 4.13 5.83 11.90
N SER A 197 3.88 4.53 12.05
CA SER A 197 2.54 3.96 12.16
C SER A 197 1.80 4.47 13.39
N ASP A 198 2.47 4.54 14.54
CA ASP A 198 1.91 5.08 15.78
C ASP A 198 1.61 6.59 15.66
N VAL A 199 2.53 7.37 15.07
CA VAL A 199 2.30 8.81 14.84
C VAL A 199 1.15 9.03 13.86
N ARG A 200 1.08 8.25 12.78
CA ARG A 200 -0.03 8.27 11.83
C ARG A 200 -1.37 7.98 12.52
N LEU A 201 -1.41 6.98 13.39
CA LEU A 201 -2.61 6.69 14.19
C LEU A 201 -3.02 7.90 15.04
N GLY A 202 -2.05 8.58 15.66
CA GLY A 202 -2.29 9.81 16.41
C GLY A 202 -2.86 10.95 15.57
N VAL A 203 -2.34 11.16 14.35
CA VAL A 203 -2.87 12.15 13.40
C VAL A 203 -4.28 11.79 12.96
N ASP A 204 -4.52 10.55 12.54
CA ASP A 204 -5.84 10.07 12.10
C ASP A 204 -6.92 10.20 13.19
N MET A 205 -6.52 10.08 14.46
CA MET A 205 -7.42 10.19 15.62
C MET A 205 -7.55 11.61 16.16
N GLY A 206 -6.85 12.59 15.58
CA GLY A 206 -6.87 13.98 16.02
C GLY A 206 -6.15 14.23 17.36
N ILE A 207 -5.30 13.30 17.78
CA ILE A 207 -4.44 13.44 18.98
C ILE A 207 -3.24 14.35 18.66
N ILE A 208 -2.66 14.16 17.47
CA ILE A 208 -1.64 15.03 16.91
C ILE A 208 -2.33 15.90 15.85
N THR A 209 -2.24 17.23 15.98
CA THR A 209 -2.98 18.18 15.13
C THR A 209 -2.08 19.06 14.27
N ASP A 210 -0.79 19.08 14.55
CA ASP A 210 0.23 19.92 13.93
C ASP A 210 1.02 19.20 12.82
N ILE A 211 0.70 17.93 12.53
CA ILE A 211 1.36 17.13 11.50
C ILE A 211 0.35 16.73 10.42
N ASP A 212 0.63 17.12 9.17
CA ASP A 212 -0.15 16.68 8.00
C ASP A 212 0.13 15.21 7.69
N ILE A 213 -0.93 14.43 7.46
CA ILE A 213 -0.84 13.03 7.04
C ILE A 213 -0.03 12.82 5.76
N ARG A 214 -0.06 13.78 4.82
CA ARG A 214 0.72 13.75 3.57
C ARG A 214 2.22 13.77 3.86
N LYS A 215 2.63 14.57 4.85
CA LYS A 215 4.01 14.66 5.33
C LYS A 215 4.49 13.31 5.86
N LEU A 216 3.64 12.56 6.56
CA LEU A 216 3.97 11.20 7.02
C LEU A 216 4.10 10.20 5.86
N ASN A 217 3.23 10.27 4.86
CA ASN A 217 3.33 9.42 3.67
C ASN A 217 4.64 9.69 2.90
N GLU A 218 5.03 10.96 2.76
CA GLU A 218 6.32 11.34 2.15
C GLU A 218 7.50 10.80 2.96
N ILE A 219 7.49 10.98 4.29
CA ILE A 219 8.55 10.46 5.15
C ILE A 219 8.67 8.94 4.99
N GLN A 220 7.55 8.22 4.99
CA GLN A 220 7.52 6.77 4.84
C GLN A 220 8.16 6.28 3.52
N LEU A 221 8.03 7.05 2.43
CA LEU A 221 8.69 6.78 1.15
C LEU A 221 10.18 7.12 1.21
N LEU A 222 10.54 8.29 1.73
CA LEU A 222 11.92 8.80 1.75
C LEU A 222 12.87 7.96 2.62
N VAL A 223 12.34 7.31 3.66
CA VAL A 223 13.12 6.50 4.61
C VAL A 223 13.40 5.08 4.15
N GLN A 224 12.93 4.70 2.96
CA GLN A 224 13.22 3.40 2.37
C GLN A 224 14.71 3.30 2.00
N PRO A 225 15.32 2.10 2.09
CA PRO A 225 16.76 1.93 1.86
C PRO A 225 17.25 2.52 0.53
N ALA A 226 16.51 2.29 -0.56
CA ALA A 226 16.87 2.79 -1.89
C ALA A 226 16.82 4.32 -1.96
N ASN A 227 15.74 4.94 -1.48
CA ASN A 227 15.56 6.39 -1.46
C ASN A 227 16.61 7.10 -0.59
N LEU A 228 17.01 6.50 0.52
CA LEU A 228 18.08 7.04 1.36
C LEU A 228 19.42 7.04 0.62
N GLN A 229 19.77 5.95 -0.06
CA GLN A 229 21.00 5.88 -0.85
C GLN A 229 20.99 6.87 -2.01
N GLU A 230 19.86 7.00 -2.71
CA GLU A 230 19.68 7.96 -3.80
C GLU A 230 19.86 9.40 -3.29
N SER A 231 19.26 9.74 -2.15
CA SER A 231 19.38 11.08 -1.55
C SER A 231 20.82 11.47 -1.19
N VAL A 232 21.69 10.48 -0.95
CA VAL A 232 23.11 10.70 -0.64
C VAL A 232 23.99 10.56 -1.89
N GLY A 233 23.48 9.96 -2.97
CA GLY A 233 24.21 9.73 -4.22
C GLY A 233 25.27 8.63 -4.15
N ARG A 234 25.19 7.73 -3.16
CA ARG A 234 26.08 6.56 -3.04
C ARG A 234 25.43 5.40 -2.26
N PRO A 235 25.93 4.16 -2.44
CA PRO A 235 25.58 3.06 -1.56
C PRO A 235 25.91 3.39 -0.08
N LEU A 236 25.01 3.00 0.81
CA LEU A 236 25.13 3.15 2.26
C LEU A 236 25.13 1.77 2.90
N ASN A 237 26.01 1.52 3.86
CA ASN A 237 25.95 0.31 4.67
C ASN A 237 24.74 0.34 5.64
N PRO A 238 24.37 -0.78 6.31
CA PRO A 238 23.21 -0.80 7.21
C PRO A 238 23.21 0.28 8.30
N GLU A 239 24.34 0.51 8.97
CA GLU A 239 24.46 1.50 10.05
C GLU A 239 24.32 2.94 9.52
N GLU A 240 24.96 3.24 8.38
CA GLU A 240 24.84 4.53 7.71
C GLU A 240 23.39 4.82 7.30
N ARG A 241 22.66 3.80 6.83
CA ARG A 241 21.23 3.94 6.49
C ARG A 241 20.40 4.26 7.73
N ASP A 242 20.69 3.66 8.87
CA ASP A 242 19.93 3.91 10.11
C ASP A 242 20.18 5.31 10.67
N ILE A 243 21.41 5.81 10.57
CA ILE A 243 21.74 7.20 10.90
C ILE A 243 21.04 8.16 9.93
N LYS A 244 21.15 7.91 8.62
CA LYS A 244 20.56 8.77 7.59
C LYS A 244 19.04 8.78 7.66
N ARG A 245 18.42 7.65 7.99
CA ARG A 245 16.98 7.53 8.23
C ARG A 245 16.54 8.44 9.35
N ALA A 246 17.19 8.32 10.52
CA ALA A 246 16.88 9.16 11.66
C ALA A 246 17.07 10.65 11.33
N GLU A 247 18.15 11.01 10.62
CA GLU A 247 18.36 12.38 10.14
C GLU A 247 17.23 12.88 9.24
N THR A 248 16.85 12.09 8.25
CA THR A 248 15.80 12.42 7.28
C THR A 248 14.46 12.62 7.96
N ILE A 249 14.08 11.71 8.87
CA ILE A 249 12.85 11.81 9.65
C ILE A 249 12.82 13.12 10.45
N ARG A 250 13.87 13.42 11.21
CA ARG A 250 13.92 14.64 12.04
C ARG A 250 13.83 15.92 11.22
N ASN A 251 14.56 15.97 10.10
CA ASN A 251 14.56 17.15 9.23
C ASN A 251 13.20 17.35 8.57
N ARG A 252 12.53 16.25 8.21
CA ARG A 252 11.20 16.32 7.64
C ARG A 252 10.16 16.64 8.69
N LEU A 253 10.20 16.11 9.91
CA LEU A 253 9.16 16.35 10.92
C LEU A 253 9.11 17.78 11.47
N LYS A 254 10.24 18.49 11.50
CA LYS A 254 10.30 19.93 11.80
C LYS A 254 9.45 20.76 10.85
#